data_AF-A0A9P8DCL5-F1
#
_entry.id   AF-A0A9P8DCL5-F1
#
_cell.length_a   1.000
_cell.length_b   1.000
_cell.length_c   1.000
_cell.angle_alpha   90.00
_cell.angle_beta   90.00
_cell.angle_gamma   90.00
#
_symmetry.space_group_name_H-M   'P 1'
#
loop_
_entity.id
_entity.type
_entity.pdbx_description
1 polymer ?
#
loop_
_entity_poly.entity_id
_entity_poly.type
_entity_poly.pdbx_seq_one_letter_code
_entity_poly.pdbx_strand_id
1 'polypeptide(L)'
;MFSFQIDICDPSKRFGREVPKRARQLPLLAYSILAFSSRHQVMITGIDDEKSEEYHSHALRILIPILDDPMSSLDENLLAAAVLLRLYEEMCDVDIGTHLIGCARLWNNIPDFIAEGGLSEAASWILLRQNLHISLIKGEPMQVDLNKYRRSRSFIETTDEDFANRIILICCQVLETFFGPGAQPDYEAWVHLGKEVALWHDSIPAHYHPYHSDMEGGSAGVKSAFPVVWMMNPARGECIEYLLSEENNLCFGSYGIPALLSSSHPAAYL
;
A
#
# COMPACT_ATOMS: atom_id res chain seq x y z
N MET A 1 9.30 -8.52 -0.26
CA MET A 1 10.30 -7.44 -0.09
C MET A 1 9.64 -6.10 0.30
N PHE A 2 8.49 -6.10 0.99
CA PHE A 2 7.65 -4.89 1.17
C PHE A 2 7.52 -4.40 2.63
N SER A 3 8.24 -4.99 3.58
CA SER A 3 8.03 -4.73 5.02
C SER A 3 8.83 -3.54 5.59
N PHE A 4 9.76 -2.96 4.84
CA PHE A 4 10.81 -2.19 5.50
C PHE A 4 10.39 -0.80 6.01
N GLN A 5 9.20 -0.28 5.65
CA GLN A 5 8.70 0.98 6.22
C GLN A 5 7.16 1.00 6.36
N ILE A 6 6.63 0.40 7.42
CA ILE A 6 5.17 0.39 7.73
C ILE A 6 4.54 1.81 7.71
N ASP A 7 5.28 2.81 8.19
CA ASP A 7 4.85 4.20 8.29
C ASP A 7 5.28 5.08 7.10
N ILE A 8 5.68 4.48 5.98
CA ILE A 8 6.32 5.22 4.89
C ILE A 8 5.47 6.36 4.35
N CYS A 9 4.15 6.15 4.23
CA CYS A 9 3.19 7.17 3.80
C CYS A 9 2.34 7.72 4.97
N ASP A 10 2.90 7.78 6.18
CA ASP A 10 2.31 8.51 7.31
C ASP A 10 3.30 9.56 7.85
N PRO A 11 3.01 10.88 7.75
CA PRO A 11 3.87 11.92 8.31
C PRO A 11 4.07 11.79 9.83
N SER A 12 3.04 11.29 10.52
CA SER A 12 3.03 11.19 11.98
C SER A 12 3.72 9.91 12.49
N LYS A 13 4.06 8.98 11.59
CA LYS A 13 4.65 7.67 11.89
C LYS A 13 3.89 6.95 13.03
N ARG A 14 2.57 6.88 12.94
CA ARG A 14 1.67 6.45 14.02
C ARG A 14 1.87 4.99 14.41
N PHE A 15 2.21 4.10 13.47
CA PHE A 15 2.53 2.70 13.82
C PHE A 15 3.81 2.58 14.63
N GLY A 16 4.81 3.43 14.39
CA GLY A 16 6.06 3.46 15.14
C GLY A 16 5.94 4.23 16.47
N ARG A 17 5.00 5.19 16.58
CA ARG A 17 4.92 6.11 17.73
C ARG A 17 3.76 5.88 18.68
N GLU A 18 2.58 5.57 18.15
CA GLU A 18 1.35 5.42 18.95
C GLU A 18 1.09 3.96 19.29
N VAL A 19 1.16 3.06 18.30
CA VAL A 19 0.81 1.65 18.47
C VAL A 19 1.63 0.97 19.59
N PRO A 20 2.95 1.19 19.75
CA PRO A 20 3.72 0.59 20.85
C PRO A 20 3.30 1.10 22.23
N LYS A 21 2.81 2.34 22.33
CA LYS A 21 2.30 2.89 23.60
C LYS A 21 1.00 2.20 23.99
N ARG A 22 0.10 1.99 23.02
CA ARG A 22 -1.20 1.33 23.20
C ARG A 22 -1.04 -0.16 23.50
N ALA A 23 -0.06 -0.82 22.89
CA ALA A 23 0.27 -2.23 23.14
C ALA A 23 0.60 -2.55 24.60
N ARG A 24 1.00 -1.56 25.41
CA ARG A 24 1.21 -1.77 26.86
C ARG A 24 -0.05 -2.22 27.60
N GLN A 25 -1.23 -1.87 27.08
CA GLN A 25 -2.52 -2.13 27.72
C GLN A 25 -3.41 -3.04 26.87
N LEU A 26 -3.10 -3.20 25.59
CA LEU A 26 -3.90 -3.95 24.62
C LEU A 26 -3.14 -5.20 24.18
N PRO A 27 -3.47 -6.39 24.73
CA PRO A 27 -2.76 -7.64 24.42
C PRO A 27 -2.76 -8.00 22.94
N LEU A 28 -3.86 -7.72 22.23
CA LEU A 28 -3.96 -7.95 20.79
C LEU A 28 -2.85 -7.20 20.04
N LEU A 29 -2.68 -5.90 20.28
CA LEU A 29 -1.60 -5.11 19.68
C LEU A 29 -0.21 -5.59 20.10
N ALA A 30 -0.04 -5.98 21.36
CA ALA A 30 1.23 -6.50 21.85
C ALA A 30 1.65 -7.77 21.09
N TYR A 31 0.75 -8.75 20.96
CA TYR A 31 1.03 -9.97 20.23
C TYR A 31 1.19 -9.72 18.73
N SER A 32 0.41 -8.83 18.12
CA SER A 32 0.60 -8.45 16.71
C SER A 32 1.97 -7.81 16.45
N ILE A 33 2.43 -6.90 17.32
CA ILE A 33 3.76 -6.30 17.21
C ILE A 33 4.86 -7.35 17.36
N LEU A 34 4.73 -8.24 18.34
CA LEU A 34 5.73 -9.30 18.58
C LEU A 34 5.80 -10.28 17.41
N ALA A 35 4.66 -10.70 16.87
CA ALA A 35 4.59 -11.56 15.69
C ALA A 35 5.30 -10.89 14.49
N PHE A 36 4.86 -9.68 14.13
CA PHE A 36 5.42 -8.91 13.03
C PHE A 36 6.93 -8.65 13.20
N SER A 37 7.36 -8.19 14.38
CA SER A 37 8.76 -7.84 14.63
C SER A 37 9.67 -9.06 14.63
N SER A 38 9.24 -10.17 15.23
CA SER A 38 9.98 -11.43 15.23
C SER A 38 10.17 -11.93 13.80
N ARG A 39 9.11 -11.96 12.99
CA ARG A 39 9.18 -12.39 11.58
C ARG A 39 10.05 -11.46 10.73
N HIS A 40 9.92 -10.15 10.90
CA HIS A 40 10.78 -9.17 10.25
C HIS A 40 12.26 -9.35 10.62
N GLN A 41 12.57 -9.68 11.88
CA GLN A 41 13.92 -9.97 12.31
C GLN A 41 14.48 -11.23 11.63
N VAL A 42 13.67 -12.28 11.47
CA VAL A 42 14.06 -13.47 10.68
C VAL A 42 14.40 -13.08 9.25
N MET A 43 13.59 -12.25 8.60
CA MET A 43 13.83 -11.76 7.23
C MET A 43 15.14 -10.98 7.07
N ILE A 44 15.53 -10.19 8.08
CA ILE A 44 16.79 -9.42 8.05
C ILE A 44 17.99 -10.30 8.35
N THR A 45 17.88 -11.15 9.37
CA THR A 45 19.04 -11.85 9.96
C THR A 45 19.26 -13.24 9.38
N GLY A 46 18.23 -13.83 8.77
CA GLY A 46 18.20 -15.22 8.34
C GLY A 46 18.19 -16.23 9.49
N ILE A 47 18.08 -15.77 10.75
CA ILE A 47 18.04 -16.63 11.94
C ILE A 47 16.57 -16.87 12.26
N ASP A 48 16.14 -18.13 12.22
CA ASP A 48 14.76 -18.49 12.49
C ASP A 48 14.39 -18.27 13.97
N ASP A 49 13.14 -17.83 14.18
CA ASP A 49 12.53 -17.64 15.49
C ASP A 49 11.16 -18.30 15.48
N GLU A 50 11.09 -19.51 16.03
CA GLU A 50 9.86 -20.30 16.15
C GLU A 50 8.76 -19.56 16.93
N LYS A 51 9.11 -18.54 17.73
CA LYS A 51 8.15 -17.80 18.56
C LYS A 51 7.23 -16.89 17.75
N SER A 52 7.60 -16.53 16.52
CA SER A 52 6.77 -15.62 15.73
C SER A 52 5.38 -16.22 15.47
N GLU A 53 5.32 -17.53 15.22
CA GLU A 53 4.08 -18.28 15.01
C GLU A 53 3.25 -18.38 16.29
N GLU A 54 3.91 -18.53 17.44
CA GLU A 54 3.24 -18.52 18.74
C GLU A 54 2.57 -17.17 19.02
N TYR A 55 3.26 -16.06 18.77
CA TYR A 55 2.71 -14.72 18.94
C TYR A 55 1.54 -14.47 17.99
N HIS A 56 1.69 -14.85 16.72
CA HIS A 56 0.63 -14.76 15.72
C HIS A 56 -0.61 -15.55 16.15
N SER A 57 -0.42 -16.81 16.58
CA SER A 57 -1.50 -17.66 17.08
C SER A 57 -2.21 -17.08 18.30
N HIS A 58 -1.48 -16.45 19.22
CA HIS A 58 -2.08 -15.74 20.36
C HIS A 58 -2.90 -14.52 19.93
N ALA A 59 -2.39 -13.74 18.97
CA ALA A 59 -3.14 -12.61 18.43
C ALA A 59 -4.45 -13.06 17.77
N LEU A 60 -4.42 -14.13 16.95
CA LEU A 60 -5.62 -14.67 16.31
C LEU A 60 -6.65 -15.21 17.30
N ARG A 61 -6.21 -15.83 18.41
CA ARG A 61 -7.11 -16.28 19.50
C ARG A 61 -7.88 -15.12 20.15
N ILE A 62 -7.34 -13.91 20.09
CA ILE A 62 -8.01 -12.70 20.59
C ILE A 62 -8.85 -12.05 19.48
N LEU A 63 -8.30 -11.97 18.27
CA LEU A 63 -8.94 -11.29 17.13
C LEU A 63 -10.22 -12.00 16.67
N ILE A 64 -10.16 -13.32 16.45
CA ILE A 64 -11.28 -14.08 15.86
C ILE A 64 -12.58 -13.90 16.66
N PRO A 65 -12.61 -14.08 18.00
CA PRO A 65 -13.82 -13.84 18.78
C PRO A 65 -14.36 -12.41 18.70
N ILE A 66 -13.48 -11.40 18.60
CA ILE A 66 -13.89 -9.99 18.45
C ILE A 66 -14.58 -9.77 17.10
N LEU A 67 -14.10 -10.45 16.05
CA LEU A 67 -14.71 -10.37 14.72
C LEU A 67 -16.01 -11.16 14.66
N ASP A 68 -16.09 -12.32 15.31
CA ASP A 68 -17.29 -13.17 15.31
C ASP A 68 -18.47 -12.55 16.08
N ASP A 69 -18.22 -11.63 17.01
CA ASP A 69 -19.26 -10.87 17.71
C ASP A 69 -19.94 -9.84 16.79
N PRO A 70 -21.25 -9.98 16.48
CA PRO A 70 -21.99 -9.02 15.66
C PRO A 70 -22.15 -7.64 16.32
N MET A 71 -22.00 -7.55 17.64
CA MET A 71 -22.16 -6.31 18.42
C MET A 71 -20.83 -5.57 18.62
N SER A 72 -19.71 -6.18 18.24
CA SER A 72 -18.39 -5.58 18.37
C SER A 72 -18.21 -4.44 17.37
N SER A 73 -17.84 -3.26 17.86
CA SER A 73 -17.47 -2.12 17.03
C SER A 73 -16.00 -2.24 16.62
N LEU A 74 -15.71 -2.13 15.32
CA LEU A 74 -14.33 -2.04 14.84
C LEU A 74 -13.75 -0.68 15.26
N ASP A 75 -12.72 -0.68 16.10
CA ASP A 75 -11.98 0.52 16.49
C ASP A 75 -10.62 0.62 15.78
N GLU A 76 -9.93 1.74 15.95
CA GLU A 76 -8.63 1.98 15.34
C GLU A 76 -7.52 1.03 15.86
N ASN A 77 -7.67 0.47 17.07
CA ASN A 77 -6.70 -0.46 17.64
C ASN A 77 -6.82 -1.84 16.99
N LEU A 78 -8.05 -2.29 16.77
CA LEU A 78 -8.36 -3.54 16.09
C LEU A 78 -7.88 -3.49 14.64
N LEU A 79 -8.08 -2.35 13.96
CA LEU A 79 -7.57 -2.14 12.61
C LEU A 79 -6.04 -2.15 12.56
N ALA A 80 -5.37 -1.46 13.49
CA ALA A 80 -3.91 -1.48 13.57
C ALA A 80 -3.36 -2.89 13.87
N ALA A 81 -4.03 -3.66 14.74
CA ALA A 81 -3.67 -5.05 15.00
C ALA A 81 -3.81 -5.92 13.74
N ALA A 82 -4.91 -5.76 13.00
CA ALA A 82 -5.16 -6.51 11.78
C ALA A 82 -4.11 -6.20 10.71
N VAL A 83 -3.75 -4.93 10.50
CA VAL A 83 -2.68 -4.52 9.58
C VAL A 83 -1.35 -5.19 9.93
N LEU A 84 -0.96 -5.19 11.21
CA LEU A 84 0.27 -5.84 11.65
C LEU A 84 0.28 -7.36 11.42
N LEU A 85 -0.85 -8.02 11.64
CA LEU A 85 -1.00 -9.46 11.37
C LEU A 85 -0.97 -9.76 9.88
N ARG A 86 -1.53 -8.88 9.04
CA ARG A 86 -1.45 -9.04 7.58
C ARG A 86 -0.01 -8.92 7.10
N LEU A 87 0.72 -7.92 7.59
CA LEU A 87 2.14 -7.73 7.27
C LEU A 87 2.99 -8.92 7.74
N TYR A 88 2.63 -9.55 8.87
CA TYR A 88 3.26 -10.80 9.30
C TYR A 88 3.04 -11.93 8.27
N GLU A 89 1.80 -12.13 7.81
CA GLU A 89 1.48 -13.17 6.83
C GLU A 89 2.21 -12.96 5.51
N GLU A 90 2.30 -11.72 5.02
CA GLU A 90 3.00 -11.36 3.78
C GLU A 90 4.50 -11.68 3.81
N MET A 91 5.10 -11.80 5.01
CA MET A 91 6.49 -12.21 5.18
C MET A 91 6.67 -13.72 5.33
N CYS A 92 5.60 -14.49 5.38
CA CYS A 92 5.64 -15.94 5.45
C CYS A 92 5.49 -16.55 4.04
N ASP A 93 6.32 -17.55 3.72
CA ASP A 93 6.28 -18.29 2.43
C ASP A 93 4.95 -19.04 2.17
N VAL A 94 4.03 -19.02 3.12
CA VAL A 94 2.70 -19.68 3.06
C VAL A 94 1.57 -18.66 2.87
N ASP A 95 1.84 -17.45 2.37
CA ASP A 95 0.77 -16.50 2.03
C ASP A 95 0.03 -16.94 0.76
N ILE A 96 -0.81 -17.97 0.91
CA ILE A 96 -1.81 -18.37 -0.07
C ILE A 96 -2.92 -17.29 -0.15
N GLY A 97 -2.86 -16.23 0.67
CA GLY A 97 -3.92 -15.24 0.78
C GLY A 97 -5.20 -15.86 1.35
N THR A 98 -5.09 -16.86 2.20
CA THR A 98 -6.26 -17.56 2.76
C THR A 98 -6.53 -17.22 4.23
N HIS A 99 -5.53 -16.79 5.00
CA HIS A 99 -5.68 -16.66 6.45
C HIS A 99 -6.26 -15.29 6.90
N LEU A 100 -5.74 -14.13 6.47
CA LEU A 100 -6.40 -12.84 6.75
C LEU A 100 -7.34 -12.31 5.65
N ILE A 101 -7.28 -12.82 4.41
CA ILE A 101 -8.31 -12.51 3.38
C ILE A 101 -9.68 -13.03 3.84
N GLY A 102 -9.72 -14.08 4.67
CA GLY A 102 -10.93 -14.55 5.36
C GLY A 102 -11.59 -13.49 6.25
N CYS A 103 -10.88 -12.42 6.62
CA CYS A 103 -11.43 -11.28 7.34
C CYS A 103 -12.05 -10.22 6.40
N ALA A 104 -12.69 -10.61 5.29
CA ALA A 104 -13.51 -9.74 4.41
C ALA A 104 -14.42 -8.75 5.18
N ARG A 105 -14.86 -9.12 6.39
CA ARG A 105 -15.61 -8.23 7.30
C ARG A 105 -14.81 -7.01 7.76
N LEU A 106 -13.51 -7.13 8.04
CA LEU A 106 -12.67 -5.99 8.40
C LEU A 106 -12.64 -4.97 7.27
N TRP A 107 -12.46 -5.45 6.03
CA TRP A 107 -12.37 -4.66 4.81
C TRP A 107 -13.65 -3.91 4.47
N ASN A 108 -14.78 -4.63 4.50
CA ASN A 108 -16.09 -4.05 4.20
C ASN A 108 -16.57 -3.08 5.29
N ASN A 109 -16.21 -3.35 6.55
CA ASN A 109 -16.59 -2.51 7.69
C ASN A 109 -15.50 -1.53 8.11
N ILE A 110 -14.43 -1.30 7.32
CA ILE A 110 -13.53 -0.14 7.55
C ILE A 110 -14.45 1.07 7.69
N PRO A 111 -14.57 1.66 8.90
CA PRO A 111 -15.60 2.65 9.11
C PRO A 111 -15.27 3.92 8.35
N ASP A 112 -16.20 4.87 8.29
CA ASP A 112 -15.99 6.22 7.72
C ASP A 112 -14.86 7.03 8.42
N PHE A 113 -14.15 6.42 9.38
CA PHE A 113 -13.03 6.99 10.15
C PHE A 113 -11.87 7.52 9.31
N ILE A 114 -11.75 7.14 8.03
CA ILE A 114 -10.76 7.76 7.12
C ILE A 114 -10.93 9.28 7.09
N ALA A 115 -12.17 9.77 7.20
CA ALA A 115 -12.47 11.20 7.23
C ALA A 115 -12.04 11.90 8.54
N GLU A 116 -11.84 11.16 9.62
CA GLU A 116 -11.50 11.70 10.95
C GLU A 116 -9.97 11.79 11.15
N GLY A 117 -9.20 11.11 10.30
CA GLY A 117 -7.76 11.03 10.37
C GLY A 117 -7.24 10.08 11.46
N GLY A 118 -6.02 10.29 11.94
CA GLY A 118 -5.48 9.52 13.07
C GLY A 118 -5.02 8.11 12.71
N LEU A 119 -5.04 7.20 13.69
CA LEU A 119 -4.47 5.86 13.51
C LEU A 119 -5.29 5.01 12.53
N SER A 120 -6.62 5.17 12.53
CA SER A 120 -7.51 4.51 11.57
C SER A 120 -7.20 4.88 10.12
N GLU A 121 -7.00 6.17 9.83
CA GLU A 121 -6.59 6.64 8.50
C GLU A 121 -5.23 6.08 8.10
N ALA A 122 -4.23 6.15 8.99
CA ALA A 122 -2.89 5.60 8.71
C ALA A 122 -2.95 4.09 8.42
N ALA A 123 -3.73 3.35 9.21
CA ALA A 123 -3.95 1.93 9.01
C ALA A 123 -4.65 1.65 7.67
N SER A 124 -5.66 2.44 7.31
CA SER A 124 -6.35 2.29 6.01
C SER A 124 -5.43 2.46 4.81
N TRP A 125 -4.47 3.39 4.85
CA TRP A 125 -3.51 3.60 3.77
C TRP A 125 -2.52 2.44 3.61
N ILE A 126 -2.04 1.84 4.71
CA ILE A 126 -1.22 0.62 4.66
C ILE A 126 -2.01 -0.51 4.03
N LEU A 127 -3.25 -0.64 4.49
CA LEU A 127 -4.18 -1.67 4.08
C LEU A 127 -4.55 -1.58 2.58
N LEU A 128 -4.71 -0.35 2.06
CA LEU A 128 -4.88 -0.09 0.63
C LEU A 128 -3.67 -0.54 -0.19
N ARG A 129 -2.44 -0.27 0.27
CA ARG A 129 -1.22 -0.72 -0.41
C ARG A 129 -1.13 -2.26 -0.48
N GLN A 130 -1.56 -2.95 0.56
CA GLN A 130 -1.64 -4.42 0.54
C GLN A 130 -2.64 -4.91 -0.52
N ASN A 131 -3.79 -4.25 -0.65
CA ASN A 131 -4.76 -4.57 -1.70
C ASN A 131 -4.26 -4.26 -3.11
N LEU A 132 -3.59 -3.12 -3.28
CA LEU A 132 -2.91 -2.76 -4.53
C LEU A 132 -1.97 -3.89 -4.95
N HIS A 133 -1.11 -4.35 -4.04
CA HIS A 133 -0.17 -5.43 -4.32
C HIS A 133 -0.87 -6.74 -4.71
N ILE A 134 -1.86 -7.17 -3.93
CA ILE A 134 -2.61 -8.41 -4.21
C ILE A 134 -3.27 -8.33 -5.58
N SER A 135 -3.93 -7.22 -5.91
CA SER A 135 -4.57 -7.01 -7.21
C SER A 135 -3.57 -7.00 -8.36
N LEU A 136 -2.42 -6.33 -8.20
CA LEU A 136 -1.36 -6.33 -9.20
C LEU A 136 -0.82 -7.74 -9.49
N ILE A 137 -0.59 -8.54 -8.45
CA ILE A 137 0.02 -9.86 -8.59
C ILE A 137 -0.98 -10.92 -9.05
N LYS A 138 -2.22 -10.88 -8.53
CA LYS A 138 -3.24 -11.90 -8.78
C LYS A 138 -4.24 -11.53 -9.88
N GLY A 139 -4.30 -10.27 -10.30
CA GLY A 139 -5.33 -9.77 -11.23
C GLY A 139 -6.73 -9.81 -10.64
N GLU A 140 -6.85 -9.60 -9.33
CA GLU A 140 -8.12 -9.64 -8.59
C GLU A 140 -8.68 -8.23 -8.35
N PRO A 141 -10.01 -8.06 -8.23
CA PRO A 141 -10.64 -6.77 -7.91
C PRO A 141 -10.18 -6.22 -6.55
N MET A 142 -10.30 -4.91 -6.35
CA MET A 142 -10.09 -4.32 -5.03
C MET A 142 -11.08 -4.91 -4.02
N GLN A 143 -10.59 -5.27 -2.83
CA GLN A 143 -11.44 -5.71 -1.71
C GLN A 143 -11.84 -4.54 -0.80
N VAL A 144 -11.40 -3.32 -1.15
CA VAL A 144 -11.65 -2.08 -0.41
C VAL A 144 -12.48 -1.13 -1.26
N ASP A 145 -13.50 -0.52 -0.65
CA ASP A 145 -14.22 0.58 -1.29
C ASP A 145 -13.34 1.85 -1.35
N LEU A 146 -12.85 2.14 -2.55
CA LEU A 146 -11.98 3.29 -2.83
C LEU A 146 -12.68 4.64 -2.57
N ASN A 147 -14.01 4.69 -2.58
CA ASN A 147 -14.74 5.94 -2.32
C ASN A 147 -14.54 6.45 -0.89
N LYS A 148 -14.19 5.56 0.05
CA LYS A 148 -13.93 5.93 1.45
C LYS A 148 -12.73 6.87 1.61
N TYR A 149 -11.77 6.84 0.67
CA TYR A 149 -10.58 7.69 0.72
C TYR A 149 -10.82 9.13 0.24
N ARG A 150 -11.95 9.43 -0.41
CA ARG A 150 -12.25 10.78 -0.93
C ARG A 150 -12.25 11.88 0.13
N ARG A 151 -12.51 11.52 1.39
CA ARG A 151 -12.52 12.44 2.54
C ARG A 151 -11.25 12.40 3.38
N SER A 152 -10.24 11.63 2.94
CA SER A 152 -8.97 11.55 3.65
C SER A 152 -8.31 12.92 3.73
N ARG A 153 -7.63 13.16 4.85
CA ARG A 153 -6.81 14.35 5.08
C ARG A 153 -5.64 14.45 4.11
N SER A 154 -5.22 13.33 3.51
CA SER A 154 -4.23 13.30 2.43
C SER A 154 -4.62 14.18 1.24
N PHE A 155 -5.89 14.55 1.05
CA PHE A 155 -6.35 15.48 0.01
C PHE A 155 -6.36 16.96 0.43
N ILE A 156 -6.15 17.24 1.72
CA ILE A 156 -6.12 18.60 2.30
C ILE A 156 -4.68 19.00 2.62
N GLU A 157 -3.89 18.06 3.13
CA GLU A 157 -2.49 18.27 3.53
C GLU A 157 -1.55 18.17 2.31
N THR A 158 -0.28 18.58 2.46
CA THR A 158 0.67 18.70 1.33
C THR A 158 2.04 18.15 1.68
N THR A 159 2.09 17.13 2.54
CA THR A 159 3.31 16.41 2.88
C THR A 159 3.68 15.39 1.80
N ASP A 160 4.93 14.92 1.81
CA ASP A 160 5.44 13.87 0.92
C ASP A 160 4.66 12.58 0.98
N GLU A 161 4.26 12.20 2.17
CA GLU A 161 3.40 11.05 2.39
C GLU A 161 1.97 11.24 1.85
N ASP A 162 1.44 12.47 1.85
CA ASP A 162 0.10 12.75 1.30
C ASP A 162 0.07 12.58 -0.22
N PHE A 163 1.09 13.12 -0.92
CA PHE A 163 1.20 12.94 -2.37
C PHE A 163 1.42 11.47 -2.75
N ALA A 164 2.17 10.72 -1.93
CA ALA A 164 2.33 9.27 -2.09
C ALA A 164 0.98 8.55 -1.96
N ASN A 165 0.19 8.85 -0.93
CA ASN A 165 -1.13 8.26 -0.74
C ASN A 165 -2.09 8.58 -1.91
N ARG A 166 -2.04 9.78 -2.48
CA ARG A 166 -2.87 10.16 -3.64
C ARG A 166 -2.57 9.30 -4.87
N ILE A 167 -1.30 9.13 -5.24
CA ILE A 167 -0.96 8.33 -6.42
C ILE A 167 -1.27 6.85 -6.21
N ILE A 168 -1.07 6.33 -4.98
CA ILE A 168 -1.50 4.97 -4.62
C ILE A 168 -3.00 4.79 -4.86
N LEU A 169 -3.83 5.77 -4.46
CA LEU A 169 -5.28 5.69 -4.70
C LEU A 169 -5.60 5.68 -6.20
N ILE A 170 -4.93 6.51 -7.00
CA ILE A 170 -5.14 6.54 -8.45
C ILE A 170 -4.75 5.19 -9.08
N CYS A 171 -3.62 4.59 -8.67
CA CYS A 171 -3.23 3.24 -9.10
C CYS A 171 -4.32 2.21 -8.76
N CYS A 172 -4.86 2.22 -7.54
CA CYS A 172 -5.97 1.34 -7.17
C CYS A 172 -7.21 1.55 -8.05
N GLN A 173 -7.55 2.81 -8.37
CA GLN A 173 -8.69 3.12 -9.24
C GLN A 173 -8.46 2.60 -10.66
N VAL A 174 -7.24 2.71 -11.19
CA VAL A 174 -6.86 2.11 -12.46
C VAL A 174 -7.10 0.60 -12.43
N LEU A 175 -6.58 -0.11 -11.44
CA LEU A 175 -6.77 -1.57 -11.34
C LEU A 175 -8.24 -1.97 -11.21
N GLU A 176 -9.03 -1.19 -10.48
CA GLU A 176 -10.47 -1.44 -10.34
C GLU A 176 -11.19 -1.34 -11.70
N THR A 177 -10.72 -0.52 -12.65
CA THR A 177 -11.30 -0.50 -14.01
C THR A 177 -11.00 -1.77 -14.82
N PHE A 178 -9.91 -2.48 -14.51
CA PHE A 178 -9.48 -3.69 -15.25
C PHE A 178 -9.94 -4.99 -14.59
N PHE A 179 -9.98 -5.03 -13.25
CA PHE A 179 -10.28 -6.25 -12.50
C PHE A 179 -11.61 -6.19 -11.74
N GLY A 180 -12.25 -5.02 -11.69
CA GLY A 180 -13.51 -4.81 -10.99
C GLY A 180 -14.70 -5.58 -11.56
N PRO A 181 -15.81 -5.72 -10.80
CA PRO A 181 -17.02 -6.37 -11.27
C PRO A 181 -17.61 -5.65 -12.50
N GLY A 182 -17.62 -6.32 -13.65
CA GLY A 182 -18.10 -5.72 -14.90
C GLY A 182 -17.04 -4.94 -15.68
N ALA A 183 -15.75 -5.22 -15.44
CA ALA A 183 -14.63 -4.62 -16.15
C ALA A 183 -14.83 -4.58 -17.68
N GLN A 184 -15.11 -3.37 -18.15
CA GLN A 184 -14.98 -2.90 -19.52
C GLN A 184 -14.38 -1.50 -19.37
N PRO A 185 -13.10 -1.29 -19.67
CA PRO A 185 -12.50 0.03 -19.51
C PRO A 185 -13.23 1.02 -20.41
N ASP A 186 -14.02 1.90 -19.80
CA ASP A 186 -14.66 3.01 -20.49
C ASP A 186 -13.58 4.02 -20.87
N TYR A 187 -13.57 4.46 -22.13
CA TYR A 187 -12.65 5.48 -22.62
C TYR A 187 -12.75 6.77 -21.80
N GLU A 188 -13.95 7.14 -21.34
CA GLU A 188 -14.14 8.32 -20.50
C GLU A 188 -13.46 8.15 -19.13
N ALA A 189 -13.61 6.97 -18.50
CA ALA A 189 -12.94 6.65 -17.24
C ALA A 189 -11.41 6.66 -17.40
N TRP A 190 -10.89 6.09 -18.49
CA TRP A 190 -9.45 6.11 -18.81
C TRP A 190 -8.91 7.54 -18.95
N VAL A 191 -9.60 8.38 -19.72
CA VAL A 191 -9.22 9.79 -19.92
C VAL A 191 -9.31 10.56 -18.60
N HIS A 192 -10.30 10.28 -17.76
CA HIS A 192 -10.41 10.91 -16.44
C HIS A 192 -9.23 10.54 -15.53
N LEU A 193 -8.89 9.25 -15.43
CA LEU A 193 -7.74 8.79 -14.63
C LEU A 193 -6.43 9.40 -15.14
N GLY A 194 -6.25 9.53 -16.45
CA GLY A 194 -5.08 10.20 -17.01
C GLY A 194 -4.98 11.68 -16.64
N LYS A 195 -6.12 12.38 -16.56
CA LYS A 195 -6.14 13.77 -16.05
C LYS A 195 -5.79 13.83 -14.57
N GLU A 196 -6.27 12.91 -13.75
CA GLU A 196 -5.93 12.86 -12.32
C GLU A 196 -4.43 12.62 -12.11
N VAL A 197 -3.81 11.72 -12.90
CA VAL A 197 -2.35 11.50 -12.87
C VAL A 197 -1.59 12.77 -13.26
N ALA A 198 -2.01 13.45 -14.33
CA ALA A 198 -1.37 14.69 -14.76
C ALA A 198 -1.51 15.81 -13.71
N LEU A 199 -2.69 15.97 -13.12
CA LEU A 199 -2.92 16.93 -12.03
C LEU A 199 -2.07 16.61 -10.79
N TRP A 200 -1.98 15.33 -10.43
CA TRP A 200 -1.09 14.90 -9.36
C TRP A 200 0.36 15.26 -9.69
N HIS A 201 0.85 14.91 -10.87
CA HIS A 201 2.21 15.19 -11.33
C HIS A 201 2.52 16.69 -11.30
N ASP A 202 1.61 17.54 -11.78
CA ASP A 202 1.82 19.00 -11.77
C ASP A 202 1.75 19.60 -10.36
N SER A 203 1.11 18.90 -9.41
CA SER A 203 0.95 19.34 -8.03
C SER A 203 2.13 18.99 -7.12
N ILE A 204 3.00 18.04 -7.52
CA ILE A 204 4.13 17.65 -6.67
C ILE A 204 5.18 18.78 -6.61
N PRO A 205 5.67 19.14 -5.42
CA PRO A 205 6.71 20.15 -5.28
C PRO A 205 7.99 19.83 -6.07
N ALA A 206 8.75 20.85 -6.49
CA ALA A 206 9.96 20.67 -7.31
C ALA A 206 10.99 19.71 -6.70
N HIS A 207 11.08 19.64 -5.36
CA HIS A 207 11.96 18.71 -4.66
C HIS A 207 11.53 17.24 -4.79
N TYR A 208 10.42 16.93 -5.49
CA TYR A 208 9.92 15.58 -5.81
C TYR A 208 10.56 14.92 -7.00
N HIS A 209 11.11 15.72 -7.91
CA HIS A 209 11.73 15.19 -9.10
C HIS A 209 12.96 14.35 -8.72
N PRO A 210 13.18 13.21 -9.40
CA PRO A 210 14.40 12.44 -9.24
C PRO A 210 15.64 13.33 -9.34
N TYR A 211 16.57 13.16 -8.40
CA TYR A 211 17.85 13.86 -8.48
C TYR A 211 18.68 13.34 -9.65
N HIS A 212 18.51 12.06 -9.97
CA HIS A 212 19.13 11.41 -11.11
C HIS A 212 18.20 10.31 -11.62
N SER A 213 17.92 10.36 -12.92
CA SER A 213 17.22 9.29 -13.65
C SER A 213 18.16 8.81 -14.75
N ASP A 214 18.71 7.61 -14.58
CA ASP A 214 19.47 6.96 -15.65
C ASP A 214 18.51 6.09 -16.47
N MET A 215 18.01 6.65 -17.57
CA MET A 215 17.19 5.94 -18.56
C MET A 215 18.06 5.16 -19.56
N GLU A 216 19.37 5.45 -19.64
CA GLU A 216 20.26 4.84 -20.61
C GLU A 216 21.35 4.06 -19.88
N GLY A 217 21.14 2.75 -19.73
CA GLY A 217 22.12 1.83 -19.16
C GLY A 217 23.55 2.12 -19.66
N GLY A 218 24.33 2.77 -18.80
CA GLY A 218 25.67 3.25 -19.11
C GLY A 218 26.67 2.11 -19.24
N SER A 219 26.97 1.76 -20.50
CA SER A 219 28.18 1.08 -20.99
C SER A 219 28.46 -0.37 -20.58
N ALA A 220 28.57 -1.21 -21.62
CA ALA A 220 29.16 -2.55 -21.65
C ALA A 220 28.50 -3.66 -20.80
N GLY A 221 27.41 -4.22 -21.33
CA GLY A 221 27.17 -5.68 -21.25
C GLY A 221 25.90 -6.14 -20.55
N VAL A 222 25.27 -5.33 -19.70
CA VAL A 222 23.99 -5.69 -19.07
C VAL A 222 23.06 -4.48 -19.16
N LYS A 223 22.12 -4.51 -20.10
CA LYS A 223 20.99 -3.57 -20.08
C LYS A 223 20.13 -3.94 -18.88
N SER A 224 20.11 -3.10 -17.85
CA SER A 224 19.07 -3.18 -16.83
C SER A 224 17.72 -2.96 -17.52
N ALA A 225 16.75 -3.83 -17.26
CA ALA A 225 15.38 -3.66 -17.74
C ALA A 225 14.66 -2.48 -17.06
N PHE A 226 15.23 -1.97 -15.96
CA PHE A 226 14.63 -0.93 -15.12
C PHE A 226 15.51 0.33 -15.10
N PRO A 227 14.92 1.53 -15.21
CA PRO A 227 15.65 2.78 -15.03
C PRO A 227 16.10 2.91 -13.58
N VAL A 228 17.31 3.44 -13.38
CA VAL A 228 17.82 3.71 -12.02
C VAL A 228 17.42 5.12 -11.64
N VAL A 229 16.50 5.24 -10.68
CA VAL A 229 15.96 6.52 -10.24
C VAL A 229 16.38 6.78 -8.79
N TRP A 230 17.16 7.85 -8.57
CA TRP A 230 17.65 8.24 -7.24
C TRP A 230 16.76 9.31 -6.64
N MET A 231 16.26 9.06 -5.43
CA MET A 231 15.32 9.94 -4.74
C MET A 231 15.76 10.26 -3.33
N MET A 232 15.36 11.44 -2.86
CA MET A 232 15.68 11.92 -1.52
C MET A 232 14.76 11.36 -0.42
N ASN A 233 13.58 10.85 -0.78
CA ASN A 233 12.59 10.37 0.18
C ASN A 233 12.18 8.92 -0.16
N PRO A 234 12.35 7.95 0.77
CA PRO A 234 12.01 6.55 0.52
C PRO A 234 10.51 6.34 0.21
N ALA A 235 9.62 7.19 0.71
CA ALA A 235 8.19 7.16 0.34
C ALA A 235 7.96 7.34 -1.16
N ARG A 236 8.87 8.02 -1.84
CA ARG A 236 8.85 8.15 -3.30
C ARG A 236 9.45 6.96 -4.00
N GLY A 237 10.48 6.34 -3.40
CA GLY A 237 11.11 5.13 -3.91
C GLY A 237 10.10 4.01 -4.07
N GLU A 238 9.28 3.75 -3.03
CA GLU A 238 8.20 2.76 -3.13
C GLU A 238 7.12 3.20 -4.13
N CYS A 239 6.64 4.45 -4.11
CA CYS A 239 5.63 4.94 -5.07
C CYS A 239 6.06 4.78 -6.52
N ILE A 240 7.33 5.02 -6.84
CA ILE A 240 7.86 4.88 -8.19
C ILE A 240 8.27 3.44 -8.49
N GLU A 241 8.66 2.62 -7.51
CA GLU A 241 8.81 1.17 -7.70
C GLU A 241 7.47 0.53 -8.10
N TYR A 242 6.35 0.97 -7.51
CA TYR A 242 5.01 0.59 -7.98
C TYR A 242 4.80 1.01 -9.44
N LEU A 243 5.04 2.29 -9.79
CA LEU A 243 4.88 2.81 -11.16
C LEU A 243 5.87 2.22 -12.20
N LEU A 244 7.07 1.78 -11.79
CA LEU A 244 8.11 1.23 -12.69
C LEU A 244 8.03 -0.30 -12.82
N SER A 245 7.54 -1.01 -11.80
CA SER A 245 7.19 -2.44 -11.94
C SER A 245 6.09 -2.65 -13.00
N GLU A 246 5.32 -1.60 -13.29
CA GLU A 246 4.23 -1.56 -14.27
C GLU A 246 4.68 -1.42 -15.73
N GLU A 247 5.91 -0.96 -16.02
CA GLU A 247 6.40 -0.87 -17.41
C GLU A 247 6.77 -2.25 -18.01
N ASN A 248 7.11 -3.24 -17.19
CA ASN A 248 7.65 -4.54 -17.67
C ASN A 248 6.88 -5.79 -17.20
N ASN A 249 5.82 -5.67 -16.40
CA ASN A 249 4.94 -6.82 -16.14
C ASN A 249 4.06 -7.09 -17.37
N LEU A 250 4.24 -8.26 -17.97
CA LEU A 250 3.60 -8.76 -19.20
C LEU A 250 2.06 -8.61 -19.25
N CYS A 251 1.38 -8.38 -18.13
CA CYS A 251 -0.06 -8.12 -18.08
C CYS A 251 -0.48 -6.72 -18.56
N PHE A 252 0.36 -5.67 -18.42
CA PHE A 252 -0.03 -4.30 -18.78
C PHE A 252 0.49 -3.82 -20.14
N GLY A 253 1.48 -4.50 -20.71
CA GLY A 253 1.91 -4.28 -22.11
C GLY A 253 0.79 -4.52 -23.12
N SER A 254 -0.28 -5.23 -22.74
CA SER A 254 -1.48 -5.45 -23.55
C SER A 254 -2.53 -4.33 -23.43
N TYR A 255 -2.48 -3.50 -22.37
CA TYR A 255 -3.55 -2.56 -22.00
C TYR A 255 -3.12 -1.08 -21.92
N GLY A 256 -1.86 -0.75 -22.25
CA GLY A 256 -1.47 0.63 -22.64
C GLY A 256 -1.23 1.64 -21.50
N ILE A 257 -1.06 1.19 -20.26
CA ILE A 257 -0.82 2.08 -19.10
C ILE A 257 0.51 2.87 -19.14
N PRO A 258 1.62 2.37 -19.74
CA PRO A 258 2.84 3.18 -19.93
C PRO A 258 2.63 4.47 -20.75
N ALA A 259 1.52 4.58 -21.49
CA ALA A 259 1.17 5.79 -22.22
C ALA A 259 0.72 6.96 -21.32
N LEU A 260 0.25 6.70 -20.09
CA LEU A 260 -0.20 7.75 -19.17
C LEU A 260 0.96 8.57 -18.57
N LEU A 261 2.12 7.92 -18.37
CA LEU A 261 3.34 8.58 -17.88
C LEU A 261 4.18 9.20 -19.00
N SER A 262 4.12 8.66 -20.22
CA SER A 262 4.82 9.24 -21.37
C SER A 262 4.07 10.39 -22.05
N SER A 263 2.74 10.47 -21.92
CA SER A 263 1.93 11.57 -22.47
C SER A 263 1.92 12.84 -21.62
N SER A 264 2.44 12.77 -20.38
CA SER A 264 2.64 13.92 -19.49
C SER A 264 4.00 14.60 -19.69
N HIS A 265 4.86 14.09 -20.58
CA HIS A 265 5.93 14.90 -21.14
C HIS A 265 5.31 15.90 -22.13
N PRO A 266 5.38 17.23 -21.88
CA PRO A 266 5.19 18.16 -22.96
C PRO A 266 6.30 17.85 -23.96
N ALA A 267 5.92 17.36 -25.14
CA ALA A 267 6.75 17.42 -26.32
C ALA A 267 7.21 18.88 -26.45
N ALA A 268 8.43 19.15 -25.98
CA ALA A 268 9.14 20.36 -26.32
C ALA A 268 9.28 20.30 -27.84
N TYR A 269 8.50 21.14 -28.51
CA TYR A 269 8.70 21.50 -29.90
C TYR A 269 10.19 21.77 -30.11
N LEU A 270 10.82 20.95 -30.96
CA LEU A 270 11.69 21.34 -32.07
C LEU A 270 11.85 20.15 -33.02
#